data_AF-A0A9D1MEQ8-F1
#
_entry.id   AF-A0A9D1MEQ8-F1
#
_cell.length_a   1.000
_cell.length_b   1.000
_cell.length_c   1.000
_cell.angle_alpha   90.00
_cell.angle_beta   90.00
_cell.angle_gamma   90.00
#
_symmetry.space_group_name_H-M   'P 1'
#
loop_
_entity.id
_entity.type
_entity.pdbx_description
1 polymer ?
#
loop_
_entity_poly.entity_id
_entity_poly.type
_entity_poly.pdbx_seq_one_letter_code
_entity_poly.pdbx_strand_id
1 'polypeptide(L)' 'METYEIEVLEKADEDVRRLGRYIAVDLKNPSAAERMTEKIWDEVERLSKNPY' A
#
# COMPACT_ATOMS: atom_id res chain seq x y z
N MET A 1 1.10 2.97 -23.90
CA MET A 1 -0.05 2.91 -22.99
C MET A 1 0.02 4.15 -22.13
N GLU A 2 -1.05 4.93 -22.08
CA GLU A 2 -1.13 6.06 -21.14
C GLU A 2 -1.16 5.49 -19.72
N THR A 3 -0.29 5.99 -18.85
CA THR A 3 -0.32 5.74 -17.41
C THR A 3 -1.07 6.87 -16.73
N TYR A 4 -2.02 6.51 -15.88
CA TYR A 4 -2.75 7.46 -15.05
C TYR A 4 -1.88 7.86 -13.86
N GLU A 5 -1.85 9.15 -13.57
CA GLU A 5 -1.29 9.64 -12.31
C GLU A 5 -2.23 9.23 -11.17
N ILE A 6 -1.70 8.50 -10.18
CA ILE A 6 -2.45 8.13 -8.98
C ILE A 6 -2.04 9.05 -7.84
N GLU A 7 -3.00 9.79 -7.33
CA GLU A 7 -2.86 10.53 -6.09
C GLU A 7 -3.32 9.66 -4.92
N VAL A 8 -2.43 9.47 -3.94
CA VAL A 8 -2.77 8.80 -2.69
C VAL A 8 -3.23 9.86 -1.69
N LEU A 9 -4.48 9.73 -1.23
CA LEU A 9 -5.03 10.60 -0.20
C LEU A 9 -4.22 10.46 1.10
N GLU A 10 -4.02 11.56 1.81
CA GLU A 10 -3.31 11.58 3.10
C GLU A 10 -3.87 10.52 4.07
N LYS A 11 -5.20 10.41 4.16
CA LYS A 11 -5.86 9.38 4.97
C LYS A 11 -5.53 7.95 4.54
N ALA A 12 -5.37 7.69 3.25
CA ALA A 12 -5.03 6.37 2.76
C ALA A 12 -3.58 5.99 3.14
N ASP A 13 -2.65 6.96 3.08
CA ASP A 13 -1.28 6.77 3.58
C ASP A 13 -1.25 6.52 5.10
N GLU A 14 -2.04 7.26 5.88
CA GLU A 14 -2.20 7.02 7.32
C GLU A 14 -2.72 5.61 7.62
N ASP A 15 -3.72 5.14 6.86
CA ASP A 15 -4.30 3.81 7.01
C ASP A 15 -3.26 2.71 6.73
N VAL A 16 -2.46 2.85 5.66
CA VAL A 16 -1.37 1.91 5.33
C VAL A 16 -0.34 1.87 6.46
N ARG A 17 0.09 3.04 6.97
CA ARG A 17 1.04 3.11 8.09
C ARG A 17 0.50 2.48 9.37
N ARG A 18 -0.79 2.71 9.67
CA ARG A 18 -1.45 2.14 10.85
C ARG A 18 -1.51 0.62 10.77
N LEU A 19 -1.91 0.08 9.62
CA LEU A 19 -1.94 -1.37 9.39
C LEU A 19 -0.53 -1.98 9.48
N GLY A 20 0.45 -1.36 8.82
CA GLY A 20 1.84 -1.81 8.85
C GLY A 20 2.39 -1.84 10.27
N ARG A 21 2.15 -0.79 11.07
CA ARG A 21 2.57 -0.73 12.47
C ARG A 21 1.92 -1.81 13.32
N TYR A 22 0.61 -2.03 13.18
CA TYR A 22 -0.11 -3.08 13.91
C TYR A 22 0.49 -4.47 13.63
N ILE A 23 0.75 -4.78 12.36
CA ILE A 23 1.32 -6.07 11.96
C ILE A 23 2.77 -6.21 12.46
N ALA A 24 3.59 -5.18 12.29
CA ALA A 24 5.00 -5.23 12.64
C ALA A 24 5.23 -5.28 14.16
N VAL A 25 4.52 -4.45 14.92
CA VAL A 25 4.74 -4.24 16.35
C VAL A 25 3.84 -5.14 17.19
N ASP A 26 2.53 -5.04 17.02
CA ASP A 26 1.57 -5.69 17.91
C ASP A 26 1.50 -7.19 17.62
N LEU A 27 1.56 -7.58 16.35
CA LEU A 27 1.63 -8.98 15.93
C LEU A 27 3.05 -9.53 15.80
N LYS A 28 4.08 -8.70 16.04
CA LYS A 28 5.51 -9.06 15.96
C LYS A 28 5.92 -9.70 14.63
N ASN A 29 5.33 -9.25 13.52
CA ASN A 29 5.58 -9.81 12.20
C ASN A 29 6.02 -8.75 11.18
N PRO A 30 7.23 -8.18 11.31
CA PRO A 30 7.70 -7.10 10.46
C PRO A 30 7.76 -7.48 8.98
N SER A 31 8.17 -8.71 8.65
CA SER A 31 8.21 -9.18 7.26
C SER A 31 6.82 -9.30 6.62
N ALA A 32 5.77 -9.56 7.40
CA ALA A 32 4.40 -9.53 6.87
C ALA A 32 3.92 -8.10 6.61
N ALA A 33 4.32 -7.12 7.44
CA ALA A 33 4.00 -5.72 7.24
C ALA A 33 4.65 -5.15 5.97
N GLU A 34 5.92 -5.52 5.72
CA GLU A 34 6.65 -5.18 4.50
C GLU A 34 5.96 -5.75 3.26
N ARG A 35 5.71 -7.06 3.22
CA ARG A 35 5.00 -7.71 2.10
C ARG A 35 3.61 -7.15 1.86
N MET A 36 2.90 -6.72 2.90
CA MET A 36 1.60 -6.07 2.74
C MET A 36 1.76 -4.71 2.06
N THR A 37 2.70 -3.89 2.52
CA THR A 37 2.97 -2.56 1.96
C THR A 37 3.40 -2.65 0.50
N GLU A 38 4.28 -3.59 0.17
CA GLU A 38 4.71 -3.87 -1.22
C GLU A 38 3.52 -4.22 -2.10
N LYS A 39 2.67 -5.17 -1.67
CA LYS A 39 1.48 -5.56 -2.45
C LYS A 39 0.51 -4.41 -2.70
N ILE A 40 0.35 -3.50 -1.73
CA ILE A 40 -0.50 -2.32 -1.92
C ILE A 40 0.08 -1.44 -3.03
N TRP A 41 1.40 -1.21 -3.02
CA TRP A 41 2.04 -0.41 -4.07
C TRP A 41 2.06 -1.09 -5.44
N ASP A 42 2.23 -2.40 -5.49
CA ASP A 42 2.12 -3.17 -6.74
C ASP A 42 0.72 -3.02 -7.36
N GLU A 43 -0.33 -3.07 -6.54
CA GLU A 43 -1.70 -2.88 -7.01
C GLU A 43 -1.97 -1.42 -7.41
N VAL A 44 -1.40 -0.43 -6.73
CA VAL A 44 -1.44 0.97 -7.16
C VAL A 44 -0.77 1.12 -8.52
N GLU A 45 0.42 0.55 -8.71
CA GLU A 45 1.10 0.58 -10.02
C GLU A 45 0.25 -0.12 -11.09
N ARG A 46 -0.40 -1.23 -10.76
CA ARG A 46 -1.31 -1.94 -11.67
C ARG A 46 -2.50 -1.07 -12.08
N LEU A 47 -3.12 -0.38 -11.12
CA LEU A 47 -4.24 0.54 -11.36
C LEU A 47 -3.80 1.73 -12.22
N SER A 48 -2.57 2.20 -12.09
CA SER A 48 -2.04 3.29 -12.93
C SER A 48 -2.00 2.90 -14.42
N LYS A 49 -1.88 1.61 -14.72
CA LYS A 49 -1.84 1.06 -16.08
C LYS A 49 -3.22 0.58 -16.55
N ASN A 50 -4.06 0.13 -15.62
CA ASN A 50 -5.41 -0.34 -15.89
C ASN A 50 -6.38 0.04 -14.75
N PRO A 51 -7.02 1.21 -14.81
CA PRO A 51 -7.87 1.72 -13.72
C PRO A 51 -9.25 1.05 -13.62
N TYR A 52 -9.63 0.18 -14.56
CA TYR A 52 -10.95 -0.49 -14.61
C TYR A 52 -10.82 -2.02 -14.70
#